data_AF-A0A3D0DRN3-F1
#
_entry.id   AF-A0A3D0DRN3-F1
#
_cell.length_a   1.000
_cell.length_b   1.000
_cell.length_c   1.000
_cell.angle_alpha   90.00
_cell.angle_beta   90.00
_cell.angle_gamma   90.00
#
_symmetry.space_group_name_H-M   'P 1'
#
loop_
_entity.id
_entity.type
_entity.pdbx_description
1 polymer ?
#
loop_
_entity_poly.entity_id
_entity_poly.type
_entity_poly.pdbx_seq_one_letter_code
_entity_poly.pdbx_strand_id
1 'polypeptide(L)'
;QSAIVIGADGSDRPNGADDLYCDRLGRVRIRFHWQERGDASCRVRVAQRAAGGGMGSQFLPRIGQEVLVQFLENDIDRPIIVGALYNGRGEGGTTPTPGGQRNASDDLDCFKSASDHAPSAQGNLAGGNSPAWHGASSDSAGHRNPAAQWGVRSKEFGGSGYNQLLFDDTDGQGRVQLRSTHAASELNLGHLIHSADNYRGSFRGLGAELRTDAYGAVRAGAGLLVSSYAINHSSAARDPAGENAAGIGVLQQAVRMAETFTAAAVTHQTVALAGQLGAAKAGASVLDEKAAPLKAMLTALSGMVGKESLDAAMADAGARTTSAGEGKLPHPVDPVIAIAAKDGFGANAGQSLQLANGETVTLMSGMDTQFVSGGQMRVHTGQAIGVLGGAVKAGEGGLGLQLIAAKDDIDVQAQGDELKVQARDEVNMISANAHIDWAAAKKISLSTAGGANITIEGGNITVQCPGKIKVHAGKKSFLPPQQLSYKLPILPQSVCVECLAKRALQRSAFINKGA
;
A
#
# COMPACT_ATOMS: atom_id res chain seq x y z
N GLN A 1 42.60 35.62 11.07
CA GLN A 1 42.36 36.30 9.77
C GLN A 1 41.48 35.38 8.93
N SER A 2 40.77 35.88 7.91
CA SER A 2 40.11 35.00 6.94
C SER A 2 40.97 34.78 5.69
N ALA A 3 40.69 33.69 4.98
CA ALA A 3 41.36 33.29 3.74
C ALA A 3 40.36 32.61 2.79
N ILE A 4 40.67 32.56 1.50
CA ILE A 4 39.85 31.89 0.48
C ILE A 4 40.44 30.52 0.15
N VAL A 5 39.60 29.49 0.07
CA VAL A 5 40.01 28.15 -0.37
C VAL A 5 40.27 28.15 -1.88
N ILE A 6 41.40 27.58 -2.30
CA ILE A 6 41.85 27.61 -3.70
C ILE A 6 42.15 26.21 -4.25
N GLY A 7 42.06 26.09 -5.57
CA GLY A 7 42.33 24.86 -6.32
C GLY A 7 43.82 24.55 -6.52
N ALA A 8 44.09 23.50 -7.28
CA ALA A 8 45.45 23.06 -7.63
C ALA A 8 46.24 24.14 -8.40
N ASP A 9 45.54 24.91 -9.22
CA ASP A 9 46.02 25.99 -10.08
C ASP A 9 46.08 27.35 -9.35
N GLY A 10 45.71 27.40 -8.06
CA GLY A 10 45.62 28.64 -7.28
C GLY A 10 44.37 29.48 -7.58
N SER A 11 43.43 28.97 -8.38
CA SER A 11 42.14 29.60 -8.66
C SER A 11 41.24 29.55 -7.42
N ASP A 12 40.51 30.65 -7.19
CA ASP A 12 39.41 30.74 -6.22
C ASP A 12 38.06 30.34 -6.82
N ARG A 13 38.06 29.88 -8.08
CA ARG A 13 36.89 29.36 -8.79
C ARG A 13 37.12 27.91 -9.19
N PRO A 14 36.13 27.03 -8.97
CA PRO A 14 36.23 25.64 -9.39
C PRO A 14 36.27 25.54 -10.93
N ASN A 15 37.03 24.56 -11.44
CA ASN A 15 37.09 24.25 -12.86
C ASN A 15 36.27 22.97 -13.14
N GLY A 16 35.05 23.13 -13.65
CA GLY A 16 34.16 21.99 -13.90
C GLY A 16 33.81 21.23 -12.61
N ALA A 17 34.08 19.92 -12.58
CA ALA A 17 33.77 19.04 -11.45
C ALA A 17 34.77 19.16 -10.27
N ASP A 18 35.88 19.88 -10.45
CA ASP A 18 36.91 20.05 -9.43
C ASP A 18 36.52 21.16 -8.44
N ASP A 19 35.47 20.93 -7.65
CA ASP A 19 34.97 21.88 -6.65
C ASP A 19 35.56 21.69 -5.23
N LEU A 20 36.33 20.62 -5.04
CA LEU A 20 37.01 20.29 -3.80
C LEU A 20 38.47 19.90 -4.07
N TYR A 21 39.40 20.53 -3.34
CA TYR A 21 40.82 20.20 -3.44
C TYR A 21 41.45 19.99 -2.05
N CYS A 22 41.60 18.72 -1.65
CA CYS A 22 42.17 18.33 -0.36
C CYS A 22 43.22 17.20 -0.50
N ASP A 23 43.91 16.82 0.59
CA ASP A 23 44.74 15.61 0.64
C ASP A 23 44.10 14.51 1.49
N ARG A 24 44.84 13.39 1.67
CA ARG A 24 44.46 12.25 2.51
C ARG A 24 44.15 12.63 3.96
N LEU A 25 44.62 13.78 4.46
CA LEU A 25 44.36 14.26 5.82
C LEU A 25 43.21 15.28 5.87
N GLY A 26 42.52 15.53 4.75
CA GLY A 26 41.47 16.55 4.66
C GLY A 26 42.00 17.98 4.74
N ARG A 27 43.29 18.20 4.45
CA ARG A 27 43.87 19.56 4.41
C ARG A 27 43.57 20.23 3.07
N VAL A 28 43.16 21.49 3.10
CA VAL A 28 42.85 22.30 1.91
C VAL A 28 43.93 23.34 1.66
N ARG A 29 44.04 23.85 0.43
CA ARG A 29 44.88 25.02 0.11
C ARG A 29 44.06 26.29 0.31
N ILE A 30 44.69 27.31 0.88
CA ILE A 30 44.10 28.62 1.10
C ILE A 30 45.00 29.72 0.55
N ARG A 31 44.39 30.87 0.28
CA ARG A 31 45.06 32.14 -0.07
C ARG A 31 44.54 33.24 0.86
N PHE A 32 45.44 33.90 1.57
CA PHE A 32 45.11 35.07 2.40
C PHE A 32 44.90 36.30 1.53
N HIS A 33 44.12 37.27 2.03
CA HIS A 33 43.75 38.48 1.28
C HIS A 33 44.94 39.40 0.95
N TRP A 34 46.01 39.36 1.75
CA TRP A 34 47.23 40.14 1.54
C TRP A 34 48.24 39.48 0.59
N GLN A 35 47.97 38.24 0.14
CA GLN A 35 48.84 37.54 -0.81
C GLN A 35 48.49 37.93 -2.24
N GLU A 36 49.46 38.49 -2.97
CA GLU A 36 49.34 38.73 -4.42
C GLU A 36 49.37 37.38 -5.16
N ARG A 37 48.49 37.22 -6.17
CA ARG A 37 48.30 35.95 -6.89
C ARG A 37 49.63 35.42 -7.44
N GLY A 38 50.03 34.20 -7.08
CA GLY A 38 51.23 33.57 -7.61
C GLY A 38 51.66 32.28 -6.91
N ASP A 39 52.24 32.38 -5.71
CA ASP A 39 53.07 31.26 -5.21
C ASP A 39 52.85 30.85 -3.74
N ALA A 40 51.94 31.48 -3.00
CA ALA A 40 51.78 31.19 -1.58
C ALA A 40 50.54 30.32 -1.31
N SER A 41 50.76 29.04 -1.00
CA SER A 41 49.71 28.16 -0.47
C SER A 41 50.31 26.97 0.28
N CYS A 42 50.10 26.89 1.59
CA CYS A 42 50.34 25.67 2.34
C CYS A 42 49.03 24.87 2.48
N ARG A 43 49.15 23.56 2.70
CA ARG A 43 47.98 22.71 3.02
C ARG A 43 47.64 22.86 4.49
N VAL A 44 46.46 23.38 4.78
CA VAL A 44 46.03 23.74 6.14
C VAL A 44 45.02 22.74 6.65
N ARG A 45 45.20 22.29 7.91
CA ARG A 45 44.24 21.41 8.59
C ARG A 45 42.94 22.14 8.87
N VAL A 46 41.82 21.43 8.76
CA VAL A 46 40.48 21.92 9.02
C VAL A 46 39.97 21.31 10.31
N ALA A 47 39.65 22.14 11.30
CA ALA A 47 38.99 21.71 12.53
C ALA A 47 37.61 21.13 12.20
N GLN A 48 37.29 20.00 12.84
CA GLN A 48 35.99 19.33 12.71
C GLN A 48 35.24 19.42 14.04
N ARG A 49 33.91 19.41 14.01
CA ARG A 49 33.08 19.47 15.22
C ARG A 49 33.27 18.24 16.11
N ALA A 50 33.48 17.07 15.52
CA ALA A 50 33.88 15.85 16.19
C ALA A 50 34.95 15.11 15.37
N ALA A 51 36.03 14.67 16.00
CA ALA A 51 37.08 13.86 15.37
C ALA A 51 37.70 12.91 16.40
N GLY A 52 37.66 11.61 16.14
CA GLY A 52 38.23 10.56 16.99
C GLY A 52 38.64 9.31 16.21
N GLY A 53 39.21 8.32 16.90
CA GLY A 53 39.64 7.06 16.27
C GLY A 53 38.43 6.25 15.75
N GLY A 54 38.11 6.38 14.47
CA GLY A 54 37.02 5.65 13.80
C GLY A 54 35.64 6.34 13.83
N MET A 55 35.55 7.58 14.33
CA MET A 55 34.30 8.34 14.39
C MET A 55 34.54 9.84 14.20
N GLY A 56 33.53 10.57 13.74
CA GLY A 56 33.60 12.02 13.65
C GLY A 56 32.67 12.61 12.59
N SER A 57 32.86 13.90 12.35
CA SER A 57 32.20 14.69 11.33
C SER A 57 33.24 15.19 10.33
N GLN A 58 32.88 15.32 9.05
CA GLN A 58 33.77 15.87 8.04
C GLN A 58 33.05 16.90 7.18
N PHE A 59 33.41 18.16 7.35
CA PHE A 59 32.99 19.29 6.53
C PHE A 59 34.26 19.93 5.94
N LEU A 60 34.53 19.59 4.67
CA LEU A 60 35.67 20.18 3.96
C LEU A 60 35.22 21.44 3.23
N PRO A 61 35.92 22.57 3.43
CA PRO A 61 35.70 23.77 2.65
C PRO A 61 35.95 23.51 1.16
N ARG A 62 35.03 23.95 0.30
CA ARG A 62 35.13 23.88 -1.17
C ARG A 62 35.88 25.10 -1.73
N ILE A 63 36.42 24.96 -2.93
CA ILE A 63 37.11 26.06 -3.63
C ILE A 63 36.18 27.27 -3.73
N GLY A 64 36.71 28.45 -3.39
CA GLY A 64 35.97 29.72 -3.35
C GLY A 64 35.31 30.04 -2.01
N GLN A 65 35.21 29.08 -1.08
CA GLN A 65 34.68 29.37 0.26
C GLN A 65 35.69 30.16 1.10
N GLU A 66 35.17 31.08 1.91
CA GLU A 66 35.96 31.79 2.91
C GLU A 66 36.04 31.02 4.21
N VAL A 67 37.24 30.97 4.78
CA VAL A 67 37.55 30.23 6.00
C VAL A 67 38.22 31.12 7.02
N LEU A 68 37.89 30.91 8.29
CA LEU A 68 38.55 31.54 9.42
C LEU A 68 39.80 30.75 9.78
N VAL A 69 40.94 31.42 9.79
CA VAL A 69 42.24 30.84 10.08
C VAL A 69 42.80 31.41 11.38
N GLN A 70 43.16 30.50 12.28
CA GLN A 70 43.92 30.76 13.49
C GLN A 70 45.36 30.28 13.33
N PHE A 71 46.29 30.92 14.03
CA PHE A 71 47.70 30.58 14.02
C PHE A 71 48.06 29.97 15.38
N LEU A 72 48.57 28.75 15.38
CA LEU A 72 48.96 28.08 16.63
C LEU A 72 50.13 28.82 17.26
N GLU A 73 50.04 29.15 18.54
CA GLU A 73 51.05 29.95 19.26
C GLU A 73 51.34 31.32 18.61
N ASN A 74 50.36 31.89 17.88
CA ASN A 74 50.52 33.11 17.08
C ASN A 74 51.63 33.02 16.01
N ASP A 75 52.01 31.82 15.59
CA ASP A 75 53.00 31.57 14.55
C ASP A 75 52.34 31.52 13.16
N ILE A 76 52.68 32.48 12.29
CA ILE A 76 52.13 32.60 10.94
C ILE A 76 52.37 31.36 10.07
N ASP A 77 53.42 30.59 10.37
CA ASP A 77 53.77 29.37 9.64
C ASP A 77 52.97 28.15 10.10
N ARG A 78 52.13 28.28 11.14
CA ARG A 78 51.30 27.20 11.69
C ARG A 78 49.80 27.53 11.64
N PRO A 79 49.23 27.75 10.43
CA PRO A 79 47.81 28.00 10.30
C PRO A 79 46.97 26.74 10.58
N ILE A 80 45.77 26.96 11.12
CA ILE A 80 44.70 25.99 11.22
C ILE A 80 43.37 26.67 10.89
N ILE A 81 42.57 26.03 10.04
CA ILE A 81 41.21 26.50 9.75
C ILE A 81 40.32 26.07 10.91
N VAL A 82 39.65 27.03 11.54
CA VAL A 82 38.77 26.79 12.70
C VAL A 82 37.28 26.88 12.35
N GLY A 83 36.95 27.38 11.15
CA GLY A 83 35.58 27.42 10.65
C GLY A 83 35.50 27.94 9.21
N ALA A 84 34.33 27.77 8.59
CA ALA A 84 33.97 28.42 7.34
C ALA A 84 33.06 29.63 7.64
N LEU A 85 33.19 30.68 6.85
CA LEU A 85 32.41 31.90 6.96
C LEU A 85 31.49 32.02 5.76
N TYR A 86 30.22 32.38 5.99
CA TYR A 86 29.36 32.81 4.91
C TYR A 86 29.74 34.22 4.50
N ASN A 87 29.97 34.41 3.20
CA ASN A 87 30.34 35.69 2.60
C ASN A 87 29.46 35.93 1.37
N GLY A 88 28.18 36.19 1.61
CA GLY A 88 27.18 36.39 0.55
C GLY A 88 26.61 37.80 0.55
N ARG A 89 25.74 38.11 -0.43
CA ARG A 89 24.78 39.24 -0.34
C ARG A 89 23.66 39.00 0.70
N GLY A 90 23.84 37.97 1.53
CA GLY A 90 22.93 37.52 2.56
C GLY A 90 22.97 38.43 3.78
N GLU A 91 22.59 39.69 3.62
CA GLU A 91 22.14 40.57 4.71
C GLU A 91 20.94 41.42 4.24
N GLY A 92 20.07 40.85 3.40
CA GLY A 92 18.82 41.51 2.99
C GLY A 92 19.07 42.81 2.22
N GLY A 93 20.11 42.84 1.37
CA GLY A 93 20.54 44.04 0.65
C GLY A 93 21.69 44.79 1.31
N THR A 94 22.01 44.54 2.59
CA THR A 94 23.12 45.25 3.26
C THR A 94 24.46 44.87 2.63
N THR A 95 25.19 45.86 2.11
CA THR A 95 26.51 45.66 1.50
C THR A 95 27.53 45.27 2.59
N PRO A 96 28.28 44.15 2.44
CA PRO A 96 29.34 43.81 3.39
C PRO A 96 30.38 44.93 3.43
N THR A 97 30.61 45.55 4.59
CA THR A 97 31.71 46.51 4.73
C THR A 97 32.94 45.81 5.32
N PRO A 98 34.07 45.72 4.62
CA PRO A 98 35.37 45.62 5.27
C PRO A 98 35.66 47.00 5.89
N GLY A 99 35.22 47.24 7.12
CA GLY A 99 35.56 48.46 7.85
C GLY A 99 34.74 49.72 7.52
N GLY A 100 33.40 49.64 7.54
CA GLY A 100 32.54 50.82 7.75
C GLY A 100 32.32 51.79 6.59
N GLN A 101 32.75 51.51 5.36
CA GLN A 101 32.38 52.34 4.20
C GLN A 101 31.24 51.73 3.36
N ARG A 102 30.08 52.40 3.37
CA ARG A 102 28.90 52.10 2.55
C ARG A 102 29.04 52.72 1.16
N ASN A 103 29.52 51.96 0.17
CA ASN A 103 29.70 52.46 -1.20
C ASN A 103 28.92 51.70 -2.29
N ALA A 104 27.92 50.87 -1.96
CA ALA A 104 27.05 50.25 -2.96
C ALA A 104 25.57 50.30 -2.55
N SER A 105 24.68 50.42 -3.53
CA SER A 105 23.23 50.36 -3.37
C SER A 105 22.76 48.93 -3.11
N ASP A 106 21.75 48.75 -2.25
CA ASP A 106 21.15 47.46 -1.92
C ASP A 106 20.63 46.74 -3.19
N ASP A 107 21.27 45.64 -3.59
CA ASP A 107 20.82 44.80 -4.72
C ASP A 107 19.87 43.72 -4.19
N LEU A 108 18.56 43.98 -4.33
CA LEU A 108 17.47 43.12 -3.85
C LEU A 108 16.95 42.15 -4.93
N ASP A 109 17.59 42.04 -6.09
CA ASP A 109 17.07 41.25 -7.22
C ASP A 109 16.92 39.76 -6.90
N CYS A 110 17.77 39.22 -6.02
CA CYS A 110 17.68 37.83 -5.58
C CYS A 110 16.44 37.51 -4.72
N PHE A 111 15.71 38.52 -4.25
CA PHE A 111 14.51 38.38 -3.42
C PHE A 111 13.20 38.65 -4.18
N LYS A 112 13.25 39.27 -5.37
CA LYS A 112 12.05 39.72 -6.13
C LYS A 112 11.14 38.59 -6.63
N SER A 113 11.64 37.35 -6.70
CA SER A 113 10.93 36.19 -7.28
C SER A 113 10.32 35.23 -6.25
N ALA A 114 10.21 35.62 -4.97
CA ALA A 114 9.74 34.75 -3.90
C ALA A 114 8.27 34.30 -4.09
N SER A 115 8.05 33.00 -4.30
CA SER A 115 6.71 32.38 -4.36
C SER A 115 6.76 30.90 -3.98
N ASP A 116 5.59 30.27 -3.80
CA ASP A 116 5.50 28.83 -3.44
C ASP A 116 6.17 27.90 -4.46
N HIS A 117 6.39 28.37 -5.69
CA HIS A 117 6.91 27.58 -6.81
C HIS A 117 8.22 28.11 -7.42
N ALA A 118 8.75 29.24 -6.93
CA ALA A 118 9.97 29.84 -7.48
C ALA A 118 11.03 30.04 -6.39
N PRO A 119 12.25 29.50 -6.58
CA PRO A 119 13.35 29.76 -5.67
C PRO A 119 13.62 31.26 -5.50
N SER A 120 13.94 31.67 -4.28
CA SER A 120 14.43 33.03 -3.97
C SER A 120 15.59 32.97 -2.98
N ALA A 121 16.20 34.13 -2.70
CA ALA A 121 17.30 34.27 -1.74
C ALA A 121 18.57 33.45 -2.07
N GLN A 122 18.92 33.33 -3.37
CA GLN A 122 20.17 32.69 -3.82
C GLN A 122 21.39 33.62 -3.74
N GLY A 123 21.70 34.11 -2.54
CA GLY A 123 22.72 35.15 -2.31
C GLY A 123 24.15 34.65 -2.01
N ASN A 124 24.41 33.34 -2.06
CA ASN A 124 25.73 32.77 -1.76
C ASN A 124 26.76 33.06 -2.88
N LEU A 125 27.77 33.87 -2.57
CA LEU A 125 28.80 34.29 -3.55
C LEU A 125 29.89 33.24 -3.79
N ALA A 126 30.04 32.25 -2.90
CA ALA A 126 30.99 31.15 -3.04
C ALA A 126 30.49 30.04 -4.00
N GLY A 127 29.34 30.24 -4.65
CA GLY A 127 28.70 29.27 -5.56
C GLY A 127 27.95 28.14 -4.83
N GLY A 128 27.03 27.48 -5.56
CA GLY A 128 26.16 26.44 -5.00
C GLY A 128 24.83 26.95 -4.46
N ASN A 129 24.01 26.03 -3.95
CA ASN A 129 22.74 26.38 -3.31
C ASN A 129 23.02 27.16 -2.02
N SER A 130 22.24 28.21 -1.77
CA SER A 130 22.39 28.96 -0.52
C SER A 130 22.11 28.06 0.68
N PRO A 131 22.76 28.24 1.84
CA PRO A 131 22.38 27.52 3.06
C PRO A 131 20.90 27.76 3.40
N ALA A 132 20.30 26.85 4.18
CA ALA A 132 19.05 27.15 4.87
C ALA A 132 19.28 28.39 5.75
N TRP A 133 18.78 29.53 5.32
CA TRP A 133 19.26 30.83 5.79
C TRP A 133 18.44 31.32 6.98
N HIS A 134 19.12 31.91 7.97
CA HIS A 134 18.48 32.80 8.95
C HIS A 134 18.07 34.10 8.24
N GLY A 135 16.84 34.57 8.47
CA GLY A 135 16.18 35.52 7.57
C GLY A 135 16.93 36.85 7.36
N ALA A 136 16.86 37.39 6.13
CA ALA A 136 16.76 38.83 5.92
C ALA A 136 16.21 39.18 4.52
N SER A 137 15.11 39.92 4.47
CA SER A 137 14.81 40.91 3.41
C SER A 137 13.68 41.84 3.85
N SER A 138 13.59 43.01 3.22
CA SER A 138 12.96 44.23 3.73
C SER A 138 11.54 44.54 3.26
N ASP A 139 10.79 43.63 2.62
CA ASP A 139 9.32 43.79 2.49
C ASP A 139 8.49 42.48 2.37
N SER A 140 7.17 42.64 2.13
CA SER A 140 6.05 41.91 2.73
C SER A 140 6.24 40.41 2.87
N ALA A 141 5.94 39.92 4.07
CA ALA A 141 6.23 38.54 4.44
C ALA A 141 7.71 38.17 4.44
N GLY A 142 8.70 39.10 4.38
CA GLY A 142 10.01 39.09 5.08
C GLY A 142 10.70 37.73 5.28
N HIS A 143 10.52 36.82 4.33
CA HIS A 143 10.86 35.39 4.32
C HIS A 143 10.17 34.50 5.38
N ARG A 144 9.11 35.00 6.04
CA ARG A 144 8.23 34.40 7.08
C ARG A 144 8.87 33.43 8.08
N ASN A 145 10.16 33.61 8.39
CA ASN A 145 10.74 33.21 9.65
C ASN A 145 11.73 34.28 10.19
N PRO A 146 11.55 34.79 11.42
CA PRO A 146 12.53 35.62 12.15
C PRO A 146 13.78 34.84 12.61
N ALA A 147 14.42 34.05 11.73
CA ALA A 147 15.63 33.26 11.99
C ALA A 147 15.49 31.98 12.84
N ALA A 148 14.30 31.39 12.95
CA ALA A 148 14.02 30.11 13.60
C ALA A 148 14.13 28.88 12.66
N GLN A 149 14.69 29.03 11.45
CA GLN A 149 15.06 27.90 10.60
C GLN A 149 16.54 27.60 10.78
N TRP A 150 16.87 26.34 10.99
CA TRP A 150 18.26 25.89 11.03
C TRP A 150 18.38 24.51 10.40
N GLY A 151 19.58 24.18 9.91
CA GLY A 151 19.78 22.90 9.27
C GLY A 151 21.13 22.76 8.59
N VAL A 152 21.27 21.66 7.86
CA VAL A 152 22.43 21.37 7.03
C VAL A 152 21.96 21.18 5.61
N ARG A 153 22.59 21.88 4.67
CA ARG A 153 22.39 21.70 3.23
C ARG A 153 23.73 21.38 2.57
N SER A 154 23.78 20.28 1.83
CA SER A 154 24.96 19.92 1.03
C SER A 154 24.90 20.57 -0.36
N LYS A 155 25.91 20.30 -1.18
CA LYS A 155 25.90 20.56 -2.61
C LYS A 155 26.34 19.29 -3.31
N GLU A 156 25.66 18.91 -4.39
CA GLU A 156 26.10 17.83 -5.26
C GLU A 156 27.54 18.10 -5.76
N PHE A 157 28.35 17.05 -5.85
CA PHE A 157 29.73 17.19 -6.32
C PHE A 157 29.72 17.35 -7.84
N GLY A 158 30.23 18.48 -8.35
CA GLY A 158 30.22 18.81 -9.79
C GLY A 158 28.83 19.10 -10.40
N GLY A 159 27.74 18.98 -9.61
CA GLY A 159 26.36 19.22 -10.05
C GLY A 159 25.67 20.38 -9.33
N SER A 160 24.36 20.53 -9.53
CA SER A 160 23.53 21.59 -8.94
C SER A 160 22.60 21.11 -7.84
N GLY A 161 22.46 19.79 -7.63
CA GLY A 161 21.61 19.21 -6.60
C GLY A 161 22.11 19.46 -5.17
N TYR A 162 21.30 19.02 -4.20
CA TYR A 162 21.65 19.06 -2.78
C TYR A 162 20.86 18.03 -1.96
N ASN A 163 21.39 17.71 -0.78
CA ASN A 163 20.65 17.07 0.31
C ASN A 163 20.45 18.09 1.43
N GLN A 164 19.35 17.98 2.15
CA GLN A 164 18.97 18.91 3.20
C GLN A 164 18.38 18.18 4.41
N LEU A 165 18.80 18.59 5.59
CA LEU A 165 18.09 18.40 6.85
C LEU A 165 17.75 19.80 7.38
N LEU A 166 16.46 20.12 7.48
CA LEU A 166 15.95 21.41 7.91
C LEU A 166 15.01 21.23 9.11
N PHE A 167 15.17 22.10 10.10
CA PHE A 167 14.28 22.30 11.22
C PHE A 167 13.70 23.71 11.11
N ASP A 168 12.38 23.83 11.31
CA ASP A 168 11.68 25.10 11.39
C ASP A 168 11.04 25.18 12.77
N ASP A 169 11.60 26.02 13.63
CA ASP A 169 11.20 26.26 15.01
C ASP A 169 10.23 27.46 15.12
N THR A 170 9.56 27.83 14.02
CA THR A 170 8.49 28.84 14.05
C THR A 170 7.42 28.42 15.06
N ASP A 171 7.03 29.34 15.93
CA ASP A 171 6.08 29.08 17.02
C ASP A 171 4.75 28.47 16.51
N GLY A 172 4.31 27.39 17.16
CA GLY A 172 3.16 26.57 16.77
C GLY A 172 3.26 25.87 15.41
N GLN A 173 4.39 25.95 14.71
CA GLN A 173 4.58 25.48 13.33
C GLN A 173 5.85 24.63 13.18
N GLY A 174 6.19 23.88 14.23
CA GLY A 174 7.34 22.97 14.25
C GLY A 174 7.33 22.03 13.04
N ARG A 175 8.47 21.96 12.33
CA ARG A 175 8.62 21.12 11.14
C ARG A 175 10.04 20.57 11.03
N VAL A 176 10.15 19.34 10.54
CA VAL A 176 11.41 18.74 10.09
C VAL A 176 11.30 18.32 8.63
N GLN A 177 12.32 18.58 7.82
CA GLN A 177 12.42 18.11 6.45
C GLN A 177 13.77 17.43 6.22
N LEU A 178 13.74 16.19 5.76
CA LEU A 178 14.87 15.47 5.18
C LEU A 178 14.63 15.33 3.67
N ARG A 179 15.49 15.93 2.84
CA ARG A 179 15.25 16.04 1.39
C ARG A 179 16.51 15.73 0.58
N SER A 180 16.30 15.14 -0.59
CA SER A 180 17.24 15.14 -1.70
C SER A 180 16.59 15.78 -2.93
N THR A 181 17.33 16.61 -3.66
CA THR A 181 16.87 17.08 -4.98
C THR A 181 16.74 15.93 -5.97
N HIS A 182 17.47 14.83 -5.76
CA HIS A 182 17.38 13.66 -6.63
C HIS A 182 15.98 13.03 -6.52
N ALA A 183 15.29 12.96 -7.67
CA ALA A 183 13.89 12.54 -7.78
C ALA A 183 12.93 13.29 -6.83
N ALA A 184 13.31 14.51 -6.40
CA ALA A 184 12.58 15.29 -5.40
C ALA A 184 12.10 14.43 -4.22
N SER A 185 13.01 13.62 -3.67
CA SER A 185 12.71 12.65 -2.61
C SER A 185 12.78 13.31 -1.25
N GLU A 186 11.71 13.24 -0.45
CA GLU A 186 11.67 13.89 0.86
C GLU A 186 10.78 13.19 1.89
N LEU A 187 11.19 13.32 3.16
CA LEU A 187 10.40 13.06 4.36
C LEU A 187 10.15 14.39 5.06
N ASN A 188 8.89 14.80 5.16
CA ASN A 188 8.45 15.99 5.85
C ASN A 188 7.60 15.62 7.07
N LEU A 189 7.85 16.25 8.23
CA LEU A 189 7.15 15.99 9.48
C LEU A 189 6.67 17.31 10.10
N GLY A 190 5.48 17.32 10.71
CA GLY A 190 4.91 18.44 11.45
C GLY A 190 4.05 19.37 10.58
N HIS A 191 4.36 20.67 10.60
CA HIS A 191 3.64 21.69 9.83
C HIS A 191 4.16 21.76 8.39
N LEU A 192 3.45 21.11 7.46
CA LEU A 192 3.88 21.00 6.07
C LEU A 192 3.55 22.30 5.32
N ILE A 193 4.53 22.83 4.61
CA ILE A 193 4.40 24.05 3.81
C ILE A 193 4.99 23.84 2.41
N HIS A 194 4.65 24.72 1.48
CA HIS A 194 5.42 24.91 0.27
C HIS A 194 6.82 25.44 0.65
N SER A 195 7.85 24.95 -0.03
CA SER A 195 9.23 25.38 0.19
C SER A 195 9.95 25.50 -1.13
N ALA A 196 10.22 26.74 -1.53
CA ALA A 196 11.02 27.06 -2.69
C ALA A 196 12.37 27.59 -2.22
N ASP A 197 13.31 26.65 -2.03
CA ASP A 197 14.62 26.93 -1.43
C ASP A 197 14.48 27.51 0.00
N ASN A 198 14.89 28.76 0.22
CA ASN A 198 14.83 29.48 1.50
C ASN A 198 13.51 30.24 1.67
N TYR A 199 12.60 30.15 0.71
CA TYR A 199 11.27 30.71 0.84
C TYR A 199 10.38 29.79 1.68
N ARG A 200 9.94 30.32 2.82
CA ARG A 200 8.91 29.70 3.66
C ARG A 200 7.52 30.02 3.10
N GLY A 201 6.96 29.07 2.36
CA GLY A 201 5.72 29.25 1.61
C GLY A 201 4.44 29.01 2.40
N SER A 202 3.35 28.89 1.65
CA SER A 202 2.01 28.66 2.18
C SER A 202 1.82 27.27 2.80
N PHE A 203 0.82 27.14 3.68
CA PHE A 203 0.42 25.88 4.28
C PHE A 203 0.05 24.82 3.23
N ARG A 204 0.54 23.59 3.43
CA ARG A 204 0.33 22.44 2.53
C ARG A 204 -0.31 21.24 3.24
N GLY A 205 -0.22 21.16 4.57
CA GLY A 205 -0.82 20.08 5.35
C GLY A 205 -0.23 19.94 6.75
N LEU A 206 -0.73 18.98 7.51
CA LEU A 206 -0.21 18.59 8.83
C LEU A 206 0.10 17.10 8.83
N GLY A 207 1.12 16.71 9.59
CA GLY A 207 1.43 15.31 9.85
C GLY A 207 2.75 14.89 9.22
N ALA A 208 2.76 13.75 8.52
CA ALA A 208 3.95 13.19 7.90
C ALA A 208 3.71 12.97 6.40
N GLU A 209 4.70 13.28 5.58
CA GLU A 209 4.71 12.99 4.16
C GLU A 209 6.04 12.34 3.77
N LEU A 210 5.96 11.20 3.09
CA LEU A 210 7.07 10.60 2.36
C LEU A 210 6.73 10.65 0.87
N ARG A 211 7.55 11.33 0.06
CA ARG A 211 7.34 11.44 -1.39
C ARG A 211 8.62 11.28 -2.20
N THR A 212 8.48 10.86 -3.45
CA THR A 212 9.54 10.80 -4.46
C THR A 212 8.89 10.70 -5.85
N ASP A 213 9.54 11.24 -6.89
CA ASP A 213 9.16 11.06 -8.29
C ASP A 213 9.73 9.75 -8.87
N ALA A 214 10.57 9.05 -8.11
CA ALA A 214 11.13 7.75 -8.46
C ALA A 214 10.38 6.61 -7.74
N TYR A 215 11.00 5.43 -7.67
CA TYR A 215 10.44 4.30 -6.95
C TYR A 215 10.52 4.48 -5.43
N GLY A 216 9.43 4.18 -4.73
CA GLY A 216 9.38 4.09 -3.27
C GLY A 216 9.16 2.65 -2.80
N ALA A 217 9.76 2.28 -1.66
CA ALA A 217 9.52 1.00 -1.01
C ALA A 217 9.46 1.17 0.51
N VAL A 218 8.39 0.67 1.13
CA VAL A 218 8.29 0.46 2.57
C VAL A 218 8.36 -1.04 2.82
N ARG A 219 9.39 -1.50 3.52
CA ARG A 219 9.61 -2.92 3.81
C ARG A 219 9.83 -3.09 5.31
N ALA A 220 9.03 -3.95 5.92
CA ALA A 220 9.15 -4.33 7.31
C ALA A 220 9.17 -5.85 7.40
N GLY A 221 10.37 -6.42 7.58
CA GLY A 221 10.58 -7.88 7.52
C GLY A 221 9.89 -8.68 8.62
N ALA A 222 9.47 -8.00 9.70
CA ALA A 222 8.71 -8.58 10.80
C ALA A 222 7.20 -8.26 10.76
N GLY A 223 6.72 -7.62 9.69
CA GLY A 223 5.31 -7.20 9.54
C GLY A 223 5.12 -5.68 9.53
N LEU A 224 3.96 -5.23 9.04
CA LEU A 224 3.62 -3.81 8.88
C LEU A 224 2.19 -3.53 9.37
N LEU A 225 2.03 -2.56 10.26
CA LEU A 225 0.72 -2.03 10.67
C LEU A 225 0.51 -0.65 10.04
N VAL A 226 -0.58 -0.50 9.28
CA VAL A 226 -1.04 0.78 8.75
C VAL A 226 -2.40 1.07 9.38
N SER A 227 -2.50 2.12 10.19
CA SER A 227 -3.70 2.38 10.99
C SER A 227 -4.10 3.85 10.98
N SER A 228 -5.42 4.09 11.00
CA SER A 228 -6.03 5.40 11.27
C SER A 228 -6.64 5.49 12.68
N TYR A 229 -6.50 4.45 13.49
CA TYR A 229 -6.86 4.50 14.90
C TYR A 229 -5.80 5.32 15.64
N ALA A 230 -6.25 6.40 16.28
CA ALA A 230 -5.39 7.22 17.13
C ALA A 230 -4.94 6.41 18.35
N ILE A 231 -3.67 6.57 18.71
CA ILE A 231 -3.07 6.04 19.93
C ILE A 231 -2.74 7.19 20.88
N ASN A 232 -2.71 6.92 22.18
CA ASN A 232 -2.25 7.89 23.16
C ASN A 232 -0.74 8.09 23.01
N HIS A 233 -0.33 9.30 22.66
CA HIS A 233 1.08 9.66 22.52
C HIS A 233 1.36 11.02 23.16
N SER A 234 1.34 11.03 24.49
CA SER A 234 1.63 12.20 25.33
C SER A 234 2.83 11.95 26.24
N SER A 235 3.21 12.95 27.04
CA SER A 235 4.18 12.78 28.12
C SER A 235 3.64 11.91 29.27
N ALA A 236 2.32 11.85 29.46
CA ALA A 236 1.68 11.13 30.55
C ALA A 236 1.28 9.69 30.20
N ALA A 237 1.03 9.40 28.91
CA ALA A 237 0.66 8.07 28.43
C ALA A 237 1.20 7.86 27.01
N ARG A 238 1.84 6.72 26.78
CA ARG A 238 2.35 6.28 25.48
C ARG A 238 1.92 4.86 25.22
N ASP A 239 1.00 4.71 24.30
CA ASP A 239 0.61 3.39 23.81
C ASP A 239 1.78 2.78 23.01
N PRO A 240 1.91 1.44 23.07
CA PRO A 240 2.98 0.72 22.37
C PRO A 240 2.81 0.77 20.85
N ALA A 241 3.91 0.64 20.12
CA ALA A 241 3.90 0.68 18.65
C ALA A 241 3.03 -0.42 17.99
N GLY A 242 2.85 -1.55 18.68
CA GLY A 242 1.99 -2.65 18.22
C GLY A 242 0.52 -2.52 18.62
N GLU A 243 0.10 -1.40 19.23
CA GLU A 243 -1.29 -1.17 19.63
C GLU A 243 -2.23 -1.23 18.42
N ASN A 244 -3.14 -2.20 18.43
CA ASN A 244 -4.12 -2.44 17.37
C ASN A 244 -5.40 -3.10 17.90
N ALA A 245 -5.81 -2.82 19.14
CA ALA A 245 -6.96 -3.44 19.77
C ALA A 245 -8.24 -3.32 18.93
N ALA A 246 -8.44 -2.18 18.27
CA ALA A 246 -9.60 -1.97 17.40
C ALA A 246 -9.57 -2.85 16.14
N GLY A 247 -8.42 -2.94 15.46
CA GLY A 247 -8.26 -3.81 14.29
C GLY A 247 -8.40 -5.30 14.65
N ILE A 248 -7.85 -5.70 15.80
CA ILE A 248 -8.04 -7.03 16.38
C ILE A 248 -9.52 -7.29 16.67
N GLY A 249 -10.25 -6.32 17.24
CA GLY A 249 -11.67 -6.43 17.53
C GLY A 249 -12.53 -6.68 16.28
N VAL A 250 -12.23 -6.00 15.17
CA VAL A 250 -12.90 -6.25 13.88
C VAL A 250 -12.61 -7.66 13.37
N LEU A 251 -11.36 -8.13 13.48
CA LEU A 251 -10.99 -9.48 13.07
C LEU A 251 -11.64 -10.56 13.96
N GLN A 252 -11.77 -10.32 15.27
CA GLN A 252 -12.51 -11.20 16.17
C GLN A 252 -13.99 -11.31 15.77
N GLN A 253 -14.62 -10.21 15.35
CA GLN A 253 -15.98 -10.23 14.82
C GLN A 253 -16.06 -11.04 13.52
N ALA A 254 -15.08 -10.89 12.62
CA ALA A 254 -14.99 -11.68 11.39
C ALA A 254 -14.87 -13.18 11.69
N VAL A 255 -14.03 -13.59 12.65
CA VAL A 255 -13.92 -15.01 13.08
C VAL A 255 -15.27 -15.54 13.57
N ARG A 256 -15.97 -14.82 14.47
CA ARG A 256 -17.30 -15.25 14.96
C ARG A 256 -18.35 -15.34 13.86
N MET A 257 -18.32 -14.41 12.91
CA MET A 257 -19.21 -14.45 11.75
C MET A 257 -18.90 -15.66 10.87
N ALA A 258 -17.63 -15.94 10.60
CA ALA A 258 -17.22 -17.11 9.84
C ALA A 258 -17.62 -18.42 10.52
N GLU A 259 -17.53 -18.53 11.85
CA GLU A 259 -18.04 -19.67 12.61
C GLU A 259 -19.54 -19.88 12.38
N THR A 260 -20.34 -18.81 12.54
CA THR A 260 -21.80 -18.85 12.41
C THR A 260 -22.22 -19.26 11.00
N PHE A 261 -21.63 -18.64 9.97
CA PHE A 261 -21.97 -18.94 8.57
C PHE A 261 -21.40 -20.28 8.11
N THR A 262 -20.29 -20.76 8.68
CA THR A 262 -19.81 -22.12 8.44
C THR A 262 -20.80 -23.15 9.00
N ALA A 263 -21.31 -22.95 10.21
CA ALA A 263 -22.31 -23.82 10.79
C ALA A 263 -23.59 -23.83 9.93
N ALA A 264 -24.07 -22.67 9.51
CA ALA A 264 -25.23 -22.57 8.62
C ALA A 264 -24.99 -23.24 7.26
N ALA A 265 -23.80 -23.09 6.68
CA ALA A 265 -23.43 -23.75 5.43
C ALA A 265 -23.53 -25.29 5.55
N VAL A 266 -23.02 -25.85 6.64
CA VAL A 266 -23.11 -27.29 6.94
C VAL A 266 -24.57 -27.72 7.15
N THR A 267 -25.35 -26.97 7.94
CA THR A 267 -26.77 -27.27 8.19
C THR A 267 -27.59 -27.29 6.90
N HIS A 268 -27.34 -26.33 6.00
CA HIS A 268 -28.03 -26.22 4.71
C HIS A 268 -27.34 -26.98 3.58
N GLN A 269 -26.35 -27.83 3.90
CA GLN A 269 -25.67 -28.73 2.96
C GLN A 269 -25.04 -28.03 1.74
N THR A 270 -24.56 -26.79 1.92
CA THR A 270 -23.72 -26.09 0.93
C THR A 270 -22.24 -26.16 1.32
N VAL A 271 -21.35 -25.65 0.48
CA VAL A 271 -19.91 -25.67 0.78
C VAL A 271 -19.55 -24.70 1.90
N ALA A 272 -18.79 -25.20 2.87
CA ALA A 272 -18.36 -24.47 4.06
C ALA A 272 -17.15 -23.54 3.79
N LEU A 273 -16.92 -22.57 4.68
CA LEU A 273 -15.88 -21.55 4.52
C LEU A 273 -14.48 -22.13 4.77
N ALA A 274 -13.67 -22.20 3.71
CA ALA A 274 -12.27 -22.65 3.78
C ALA A 274 -11.40 -21.80 4.72
N GLY A 275 -11.67 -20.49 4.86
CA GLY A 275 -10.94 -19.61 5.79
C GLY A 275 -11.15 -19.98 7.26
N GLN A 276 -12.29 -20.61 7.60
CA GLN A 276 -12.62 -21.04 8.95
C GLN A 276 -12.23 -22.50 9.21
N LEU A 277 -12.37 -23.37 8.20
CA LEU A 277 -12.05 -24.79 8.34
C LEU A 277 -10.60 -25.13 8.04
N GLY A 278 -9.91 -24.36 7.18
CA GLY A 278 -8.63 -24.71 6.57
C GLY A 278 -8.81 -25.17 5.12
N ALA A 279 -8.08 -24.55 4.18
CA ALA A 279 -8.27 -24.78 2.75
C ALA A 279 -7.69 -26.12 2.26
N ALA A 280 -6.52 -26.51 2.76
CA ALA A 280 -5.85 -27.76 2.39
C ALA A 280 -6.06 -28.87 3.43
N LYS A 281 -6.02 -28.50 4.73
CA LYS A 281 -6.17 -29.43 5.85
C LYS A 281 -7.01 -28.76 6.93
N ALA A 282 -7.96 -29.52 7.48
CA ALA A 282 -8.82 -29.04 8.55
C ALA A 282 -8.00 -28.58 9.77
N GLY A 283 -8.29 -27.39 10.27
CA GLY A 283 -7.64 -26.78 11.44
C GLY A 283 -6.20 -26.32 11.19
N ALA A 284 -5.78 -26.16 9.94
CA ALA A 284 -4.43 -25.74 9.58
C ALA A 284 -4.45 -24.64 8.50
N SER A 285 -3.36 -23.89 8.43
CA SER A 285 -3.09 -22.88 7.41
C SER A 285 -1.60 -22.83 7.05
N VAL A 286 -1.26 -22.08 6.01
CA VAL A 286 0.15 -21.82 5.67
C VAL A 286 0.85 -20.99 6.75
N LEU A 287 0.12 -20.12 7.45
CA LEU A 287 0.65 -19.28 8.53
C LEU A 287 0.86 -20.06 9.85
N ASP A 288 -0.04 -21.00 10.12
CA ASP A 288 0.00 -21.85 11.32
C ASP A 288 -0.57 -23.24 11.01
N GLU A 289 0.27 -24.28 11.11
CA GLU A 289 -0.13 -25.67 10.87
C GLU A 289 -1.18 -26.20 11.87
N LYS A 290 -1.43 -25.46 12.96
CA LYS A 290 -2.36 -25.82 14.04
C LYS A 290 -3.58 -24.90 14.13
N ALA A 291 -3.72 -23.95 13.21
CA ALA A 291 -4.90 -23.09 13.15
C ALA A 291 -5.36 -22.82 11.70
N ALA A 292 -6.66 -22.80 11.48
CA ALA A 292 -7.25 -22.38 10.21
C ALA A 292 -6.94 -20.91 9.87
N PRO A 293 -6.97 -20.48 8.59
CA PRO A 293 -6.44 -19.19 8.15
C PRO A 293 -6.93 -17.97 8.95
N LEU A 294 -8.23 -17.85 9.22
CA LEU A 294 -8.77 -16.70 9.97
C LEU A 294 -8.29 -16.68 11.42
N LYS A 295 -8.23 -17.84 12.07
CA LYS A 295 -7.75 -17.96 13.45
C LYS A 295 -6.25 -17.74 13.54
N ALA A 296 -5.47 -18.25 12.59
CA ALA A 296 -4.04 -18.00 12.50
C ALA A 296 -3.72 -16.50 12.34
N MET A 297 -4.46 -15.81 11.45
CA MET A 297 -4.33 -14.36 11.29
C MET A 297 -4.69 -13.60 12.57
N LEU A 298 -5.74 -14.03 13.28
CA LEU A 298 -6.11 -13.42 14.56
C LEU A 298 -5.00 -13.60 15.60
N THR A 299 -4.42 -14.79 15.74
CA THR A 299 -3.28 -15.05 16.63
C THR A 299 -2.09 -14.18 16.27
N ALA A 300 -1.73 -14.11 14.98
CA ALA A 300 -0.61 -13.31 14.49
C ALA A 300 -0.72 -11.82 14.89
N LEU A 301 -1.92 -11.24 14.81
CA LEU A 301 -2.17 -9.85 15.19
C LEU A 301 -2.40 -9.63 16.69
N SER A 302 -2.83 -10.66 17.42
CA SER A 302 -3.13 -10.59 18.86
C SER A 302 -1.94 -10.92 19.75
N GLY A 303 -0.73 -10.89 19.19
CA GLY A 303 0.49 -11.21 19.92
C GLY A 303 0.75 -10.25 21.07
N MET A 304 1.29 -10.79 22.16
CA MET A 304 1.56 -10.10 23.42
C MET A 304 2.96 -10.48 23.93
N VAL A 305 3.82 -9.50 24.15
CA VAL A 305 5.23 -9.69 24.55
C VAL A 305 5.53 -9.03 25.89
N GLY A 306 6.49 -9.57 26.66
CA GLY A 306 6.94 -8.99 27.91
C GLY A 306 7.62 -7.62 27.71
N LYS A 307 7.43 -6.71 28.68
CA LYS A 307 7.98 -5.34 28.62
C LYS A 307 9.36 -5.14 29.27
N GLU A 308 9.87 -6.15 29.96
CA GLU A 308 11.04 -6.02 30.86
C GLU A 308 12.38 -6.04 30.12
N SER A 309 12.52 -6.89 29.09
CA SER A 309 13.74 -7.01 28.30
C SER A 309 13.43 -7.42 26.87
N LEU A 310 14.37 -7.13 25.97
CA LEU A 310 14.30 -7.55 24.58
C LEU A 310 14.24 -9.08 24.44
N ASP A 311 15.05 -9.80 25.22
CA ASP A 311 15.10 -11.27 25.18
C ASP A 311 13.77 -11.91 25.59
N ALA A 312 13.13 -11.40 26.65
CA ALA A 312 11.81 -11.85 27.07
C ALA A 312 10.76 -11.56 25.99
N ALA A 313 10.81 -10.37 25.39
CA ALA A 313 9.89 -10.01 24.31
C ALA A 313 10.05 -10.90 23.08
N MET A 314 11.29 -11.20 22.69
CA MET A 314 11.59 -12.10 21.56
C MET A 314 11.17 -13.55 21.84
N ALA A 315 11.35 -14.03 23.06
CA ALA A 315 10.90 -15.36 23.47
C ALA A 315 9.36 -15.49 23.39
N ASP A 316 8.64 -14.49 23.89
CA ASP A 316 7.18 -14.43 23.79
C ASP A 316 6.69 -14.37 22.34
N ALA A 317 7.36 -13.57 21.50
CA ALA A 317 7.03 -13.46 20.09
C ALA A 317 7.24 -14.79 19.35
N GLY A 318 8.37 -15.46 19.59
CA GLY A 318 8.64 -16.78 19.03
C GLY A 318 7.69 -17.88 19.52
N ALA A 319 7.17 -17.73 20.74
CA ALA A 319 6.14 -18.61 21.30
C ALA A 319 4.71 -18.28 20.84
N ARG A 320 4.52 -17.20 20.06
CA ARG A 320 3.22 -16.68 19.62
C ARG A 320 2.25 -16.46 20.79
N THR A 321 2.74 -15.93 21.91
CA THR A 321 1.93 -15.68 23.10
C THR A 321 0.85 -14.63 22.79
N THR A 322 -0.42 -14.92 23.13
CA THR A 322 -1.55 -13.98 23.01
C THR A 322 -2.18 -13.62 24.36
N SER A 323 -1.63 -14.15 25.45
CA SER A 323 -2.14 -13.94 26.80
C SER A 323 -1.93 -12.49 27.23
N ALA A 324 -3.02 -11.76 27.41
CA ALA A 324 -2.98 -10.44 28.03
C ALA A 324 -2.69 -10.55 29.53
N GLY A 325 -1.98 -9.57 30.10
CA GLY A 325 -1.66 -9.54 31.51
C GLY A 325 -0.85 -8.30 31.89
N GLU A 326 -0.76 -8.03 33.19
CA GLU A 326 0.07 -6.96 33.72
C GLU A 326 1.53 -7.24 33.32
N GLY A 327 2.14 -6.32 32.54
CA GLY A 327 3.51 -6.49 32.05
C GLY A 327 3.66 -6.98 30.60
N LYS A 328 2.55 -7.23 29.89
CA LYS A 328 2.56 -7.54 28.46
C LYS A 328 2.22 -6.31 27.61
N LEU A 329 2.74 -6.29 26.38
CA LEU A 329 2.50 -5.26 25.38
C LEU A 329 2.06 -5.91 24.06
N PRO A 330 1.08 -5.34 23.34
CA PRO A 330 0.70 -5.81 22.02
C PRO A 330 1.87 -5.69 21.04
N HIS A 331 2.11 -6.78 20.31
CA HIS A 331 3.16 -6.92 19.32
C HIS A 331 2.80 -8.06 18.36
N PRO A 332 2.58 -7.80 17.05
CA PRO A 332 2.35 -8.86 16.08
C PRO A 332 3.49 -9.89 16.06
N VAL A 333 3.17 -11.17 15.91
CA VAL A 333 4.14 -12.28 16.08
C VAL A 333 4.55 -12.97 14.77
N ASP A 334 3.98 -12.52 13.65
CA ASP A 334 4.27 -13.02 12.31
C ASP A 334 4.42 -11.87 11.32
N PRO A 335 5.12 -12.06 10.18
CA PRO A 335 5.37 -11.03 9.18
C PRO A 335 4.13 -10.73 8.32
N VAL A 336 3.08 -10.21 8.95
CA VAL A 336 1.80 -9.87 8.32
C VAL A 336 1.69 -8.37 8.08
N ILE A 337 0.93 -7.99 7.03
CA ILE A 337 0.52 -6.61 6.82
C ILE A 337 -0.93 -6.47 7.30
N ALA A 338 -1.15 -5.60 8.27
CA ALA A 338 -2.47 -5.22 8.76
C ALA A 338 -2.80 -3.79 8.37
N ILE A 339 -3.98 -3.60 7.78
CA ILE A 339 -4.54 -2.28 7.48
C ILE A 339 -5.80 -2.12 8.33
N ALA A 340 -5.78 -1.18 9.27
CA ALA A 340 -6.87 -0.92 10.21
C ALA A 340 -7.43 0.50 9.97
N ALA A 341 -8.63 0.56 9.41
CA ALA A 341 -9.31 1.82 9.13
C ALA A 341 -10.45 2.08 10.14
N LYS A 342 -10.42 3.21 10.83
CA LYS A 342 -11.43 3.57 11.84
C LYS A 342 -12.79 3.88 11.23
N ASP A 343 -12.80 4.73 10.20
CA ASP A 343 -14.03 5.23 9.60
C ASP A 343 -14.33 4.55 8.25
N GLY A 344 -13.32 4.34 7.41
CA GLY A 344 -13.48 3.66 6.13
C GLY A 344 -12.16 3.39 5.41
N PHE A 345 -12.16 2.37 4.55
CA PHE A 345 -11.04 1.99 3.69
C PHE A 345 -11.47 2.01 2.23
N GLY A 346 -10.69 2.66 1.37
CA GLY A 346 -10.93 2.73 -0.07
C GLY A 346 -9.71 2.26 -0.85
N ALA A 347 -9.92 1.34 -1.79
CA ALA A 347 -8.92 0.89 -2.75
C ALA A 347 -9.42 1.18 -4.17
N ASN A 348 -8.76 2.10 -4.87
CA ASN A 348 -9.16 2.57 -6.19
C ASN A 348 -7.97 2.46 -7.16
N ALA A 349 -8.25 2.15 -8.43
CA ALA A 349 -7.26 2.13 -9.50
C ALA A 349 -7.88 2.66 -10.79
N GLY A 350 -7.14 3.47 -11.56
CA GLY A 350 -7.61 3.98 -12.86
C GLY A 350 -7.63 2.93 -13.97
N GLN A 351 -7.04 1.75 -13.72
CA GLN A 351 -7.02 0.61 -14.63
C GLN A 351 -7.55 -0.64 -13.91
N SER A 352 -6.67 -1.44 -13.33
CA SER A 352 -7.02 -2.74 -12.75
C SER A 352 -6.77 -2.78 -11.24
N LEU A 353 -7.68 -3.41 -10.50
CA LEU A 353 -7.47 -3.85 -9.12
C LEU A 353 -7.38 -5.38 -9.11
N GLN A 354 -6.30 -5.94 -8.57
CA GLN A 354 -6.06 -7.38 -8.55
C GLN A 354 -5.79 -7.87 -7.11
N LEU A 355 -6.54 -8.89 -6.68
CA LEU A 355 -6.30 -9.62 -5.44
C LEU A 355 -5.93 -11.06 -5.79
N ALA A 356 -4.72 -11.46 -5.45
CA ALA A 356 -4.20 -12.80 -5.67
C ALA A 356 -3.60 -13.32 -4.35
N ASN A 357 -3.88 -14.58 -4.02
CA ASN A 357 -3.45 -15.20 -2.77
C ASN A 357 -3.15 -16.69 -3.03
N GLY A 358 -2.36 -17.31 -2.15
CA GLY A 358 -2.00 -18.72 -2.24
C GLY A 358 -2.89 -19.68 -1.43
N GLU A 359 -3.81 -19.17 -0.61
CA GLU A 359 -4.60 -19.99 0.32
C GLU A 359 -6.08 -19.61 0.33
N THR A 360 -6.45 -18.47 0.94
CA THR A 360 -7.85 -17.97 0.90
C THR A 360 -7.93 -16.45 0.73
N VAL A 361 -8.95 -15.98 -0.01
CA VAL A 361 -9.51 -14.63 0.12
C VAL A 361 -10.83 -14.75 0.85
N THR A 362 -11.01 -13.98 1.92
CA THR A 362 -12.25 -13.95 2.68
C THR A 362 -12.78 -12.52 2.72
N LEU A 363 -13.95 -12.31 2.12
CA LEU A 363 -14.66 -11.03 2.12
C LEU A 363 -15.83 -11.13 3.10
N MET A 364 -15.87 -10.24 4.09
CA MET A 364 -16.80 -10.31 5.19
C MET A 364 -17.33 -8.91 5.51
N SER A 365 -18.65 -8.80 5.62
CA SER A 365 -19.35 -7.57 5.97
C SER A 365 -20.34 -7.86 7.09
N GLY A 366 -20.40 -6.99 8.11
CA GLY A 366 -21.41 -7.13 9.18
C GLY A 366 -22.83 -6.83 8.70
N MET A 367 -22.96 -6.18 7.54
CA MET A 367 -24.22 -5.84 6.87
C MET A 367 -24.13 -6.32 5.41
N ASP A 368 -24.38 -5.46 4.42
CA ASP A 368 -24.43 -5.83 3.02
C ASP A 368 -23.05 -6.00 2.37
N THR A 369 -22.98 -6.87 1.36
CA THR A 369 -21.85 -6.96 0.43
C THR A 369 -22.39 -6.82 -0.99
N GLN A 370 -21.76 -5.95 -1.78
CA GLN A 370 -22.24 -5.63 -3.13
C GLN A 370 -21.17 -5.92 -4.16
N PHE A 371 -21.57 -6.55 -5.27
CA PHE A 371 -20.74 -6.73 -6.46
C PHE A 371 -21.44 -6.04 -7.62
N VAL A 372 -20.81 -5.00 -8.15
CA VAL A 372 -21.35 -4.20 -9.26
C VAL A 372 -20.34 -4.22 -10.40
N SER A 373 -20.78 -4.64 -11.58
CA SER A 373 -19.97 -4.65 -12.80
C SER A 373 -20.73 -3.92 -13.91
N GLY A 374 -20.05 -3.00 -14.59
CA GLY A 374 -20.61 -2.35 -15.79
C GLY A 374 -20.55 -3.23 -17.05
N GLY A 375 -19.82 -4.35 -16.99
CA GLY A 375 -19.66 -5.30 -18.08
C GLY A 375 -20.15 -6.69 -17.67
N GLN A 376 -19.22 -7.65 -17.65
CA GLN A 376 -19.52 -9.05 -17.32
C GLN A 376 -19.03 -9.37 -15.90
N MET A 377 -19.79 -10.14 -15.14
CA MET A 377 -19.34 -10.77 -13.90
C MET A 377 -19.08 -12.26 -14.16
N ARG A 378 -17.89 -12.75 -13.76
CA ARG A 378 -17.49 -14.15 -13.96
C ARG A 378 -17.07 -14.75 -12.64
N VAL A 379 -17.57 -15.95 -12.35
CA VAL A 379 -17.23 -16.73 -11.16
C VAL A 379 -16.80 -18.11 -11.64
N HIS A 380 -15.55 -18.48 -11.36
CA HIS A 380 -14.96 -19.76 -11.74
C HIS A 380 -14.28 -20.38 -10.52
N THR A 381 -14.44 -21.69 -10.36
CA THR A 381 -13.88 -22.47 -9.25
C THR A 381 -13.24 -23.74 -9.79
N GLY A 382 -12.27 -24.30 -9.06
CA GLY A 382 -11.72 -25.63 -9.34
C GLY A 382 -12.51 -26.78 -8.72
N GLN A 383 -13.43 -26.50 -7.79
CA GLN A 383 -14.17 -27.53 -7.06
C GLN A 383 -15.67 -27.24 -7.01
N ALA A 384 -16.09 -26.22 -6.27
CA ALA A 384 -17.50 -25.95 -6.01
C ALA A 384 -17.82 -24.46 -5.86
N ILE A 385 -19.07 -24.10 -6.11
CA ILE A 385 -19.68 -22.79 -5.82
C ILE A 385 -20.83 -23.06 -4.85
N GLY A 386 -20.83 -22.39 -3.70
CA GLY A 386 -21.94 -22.41 -2.75
C GLY A 386 -22.61 -21.04 -2.68
N VAL A 387 -23.94 -21.04 -2.72
CA VAL A 387 -24.75 -19.83 -2.53
C VAL A 387 -25.83 -20.16 -1.51
N LEU A 388 -25.87 -19.40 -0.41
CA LEU A 388 -26.83 -19.58 0.67
C LEU A 388 -27.37 -18.22 1.08
N GLY A 389 -28.69 -18.04 0.96
CA GLY A 389 -29.40 -16.88 1.47
C GLY A 389 -30.40 -17.29 2.54
N GLY A 390 -30.77 -16.35 3.41
CA GLY A 390 -31.72 -16.61 4.50
C GLY A 390 -31.19 -17.46 5.67
N ALA A 391 -29.86 -17.65 5.76
CA ALA A 391 -29.22 -18.55 6.74
C ALA A 391 -29.48 -18.19 8.21
N VAL A 392 -29.54 -16.90 8.53
CA VAL A 392 -29.69 -16.39 9.91
C VAL A 392 -31.09 -15.82 10.13
N LYS A 393 -31.65 -15.17 9.12
CA LYS A 393 -32.97 -14.55 9.13
C LYS A 393 -33.54 -14.57 7.72
N ALA A 394 -34.86 -14.70 7.60
CA ALA A 394 -35.55 -14.53 6.32
C ALA A 394 -35.27 -13.14 5.73
N GLY A 395 -35.06 -13.09 4.40
CA GLY A 395 -34.95 -11.83 3.68
C GLY A 395 -36.29 -11.09 3.62
N GLU A 396 -36.23 -9.84 3.18
CA GLU A 396 -37.43 -9.02 2.98
C GLU A 396 -38.39 -9.71 2.00
N GLY A 397 -39.69 -9.67 2.31
CA GLY A 397 -40.71 -10.38 1.52
C GLY A 397 -40.58 -11.91 1.53
N GLY A 398 -39.76 -12.49 2.40
CA GLY A 398 -39.48 -13.92 2.43
C GLY A 398 -38.51 -14.40 1.34
N LEU A 399 -37.81 -13.48 0.68
CA LEU A 399 -36.86 -13.80 -0.39
C LEU A 399 -35.54 -14.34 0.20
N GLY A 400 -35.23 -15.61 -0.07
CA GLY A 400 -33.95 -16.23 0.28
C GLY A 400 -32.89 -16.08 -0.81
N LEU A 401 -33.25 -16.41 -2.05
CA LEU A 401 -32.37 -16.32 -3.23
C LEU A 401 -33.20 -15.89 -4.44
N GLN A 402 -32.66 -14.98 -5.25
CA GLN A 402 -33.29 -14.50 -6.48
C GLN A 402 -32.25 -14.49 -7.61
N LEU A 403 -32.60 -15.10 -8.75
CA LEU A 403 -31.78 -15.17 -9.97
C LEU A 403 -32.65 -14.73 -11.14
N ILE A 404 -32.36 -13.57 -11.72
CA ILE A 404 -33.18 -12.95 -12.76
C ILE A 404 -32.29 -12.49 -13.91
N ALA A 405 -32.64 -12.89 -15.13
CA ALA A 405 -32.18 -12.26 -16.36
C ALA A 405 -33.30 -11.35 -16.88
N ALA A 406 -33.05 -10.04 -16.93
CA ALA A 406 -34.05 -9.08 -17.42
C ALA A 406 -34.26 -9.17 -18.94
N LYS A 407 -33.24 -9.64 -19.66
CA LYS A 407 -33.23 -9.95 -21.08
C LYS A 407 -32.40 -11.21 -21.28
N ASP A 408 -32.64 -11.88 -22.40
CA ASP A 408 -31.97 -13.11 -22.79
C ASP A 408 -32.24 -14.28 -21.82
N ASP A 409 -31.61 -15.42 -22.07
CA ASP A 409 -31.91 -16.69 -21.42
C ASP A 409 -31.20 -16.88 -20.07
N ILE A 410 -31.80 -17.72 -19.22
CA ILE A 410 -31.12 -18.31 -18.05
C ILE A 410 -30.84 -19.77 -18.41
N ASP A 411 -29.55 -20.11 -18.57
CA ASP A 411 -29.10 -21.47 -18.88
C ASP A 411 -28.50 -22.13 -17.62
N VAL A 412 -29.13 -23.20 -17.14
CA VAL A 412 -28.72 -23.96 -15.95
C VAL A 412 -28.52 -25.42 -16.32
N GLN A 413 -27.29 -25.91 -16.17
CA GLN A 413 -26.92 -27.27 -16.59
C GLN A 413 -26.05 -27.98 -15.55
N ALA A 414 -26.33 -29.27 -15.33
CA ALA A 414 -25.39 -30.21 -14.73
C ALA A 414 -24.80 -31.06 -15.88
N GLN A 415 -23.64 -30.65 -16.41
CA GLN A 415 -23.11 -31.21 -17.66
C GLN A 415 -22.52 -32.62 -17.51
N GLY A 416 -22.10 -32.99 -16.30
CA GLY A 416 -21.52 -34.29 -16.01
C GLY A 416 -22.23 -35.09 -14.92
N ASP A 417 -23.31 -34.56 -14.33
CA ASP A 417 -23.97 -35.16 -13.17
C ASP A 417 -25.46 -34.73 -13.05
N GLU A 418 -26.10 -35.07 -11.94
CA GLU A 418 -27.50 -34.80 -11.64
C GLU A 418 -27.79 -33.30 -11.36
N LEU A 419 -28.86 -32.78 -11.97
CA LEU A 419 -29.47 -31.51 -11.58
C LEU A 419 -30.62 -31.77 -10.60
N LYS A 420 -30.49 -31.28 -9.35
CA LYS A 420 -31.54 -31.35 -8.32
C LYS A 420 -32.27 -30.01 -8.18
N VAL A 421 -33.60 -30.03 -8.30
CA VAL A 421 -34.49 -28.89 -8.01
C VAL A 421 -35.54 -29.36 -7.02
N GLN A 422 -35.50 -28.84 -5.79
CA GLN A 422 -36.32 -29.30 -4.67
C GLN A 422 -36.86 -28.12 -3.87
N ALA A 423 -38.11 -28.22 -3.41
CA ALA A 423 -38.72 -27.30 -2.47
C ALA A 423 -39.51 -28.09 -1.42
N ARG A 424 -39.57 -27.58 -0.18
CA ARG A 424 -40.44 -28.14 0.87
C ARG A 424 -41.92 -27.92 0.53
N ASP A 425 -42.21 -26.72 0.05
CA ASP A 425 -43.56 -26.26 -0.26
C ASP A 425 -43.78 -26.39 -1.79
N GLU A 426 -44.15 -25.32 -2.48
CA GLU A 426 -44.52 -25.40 -3.91
C GLU A 426 -43.31 -25.25 -4.86
N VAL A 427 -43.38 -25.95 -6.00
CA VAL A 427 -42.54 -25.70 -7.18
C VAL A 427 -43.43 -25.26 -8.34
N ASN A 428 -43.31 -24.00 -8.75
CA ASN A 428 -44.07 -23.43 -9.86
C ASN A 428 -43.19 -23.27 -11.10
N MET A 429 -43.47 -24.05 -12.15
CA MET A 429 -42.81 -23.96 -13.45
C MET A 429 -43.81 -23.45 -14.48
N ILE A 430 -43.55 -22.26 -15.03
CA ILE A 430 -44.53 -21.52 -15.83
C ILE A 430 -43.83 -20.92 -17.06
N SER A 431 -44.44 -21.13 -18.23
CA SER A 431 -44.14 -20.38 -19.46
C SER A 431 -45.35 -19.53 -19.81
N ALA A 432 -45.23 -18.22 -19.68
CA ALA A 432 -46.39 -17.32 -19.80
C ALA A 432 -46.92 -17.21 -21.24
N ASN A 433 -46.03 -17.29 -22.24
CA ASN A 433 -46.35 -17.00 -23.64
C ASN A 433 -46.12 -18.17 -24.60
N ALA A 434 -45.44 -19.23 -24.14
CA ALA A 434 -45.02 -20.33 -25.00
C ALA A 434 -45.36 -21.68 -24.36
N HIS A 435 -44.40 -22.59 -24.28
CA HIS A 435 -44.59 -23.94 -23.74
C HIS A 435 -43.55 -24.25 -22.66
N ILE A 436 -43.81 -25.33 -21.93
CA ILE A 436 -42.84 -26.00 -21.05
C ILE A 436 -42.56 -27.34 -21.71
N ASP A 437 -41.28 -27.62 -21.96
CA ASP A 437 -40.84 -28.86 -22.59
C ASP A 437 -40.16 -29.78 -21.57
N TRP A 438 -40.54 -31.05 -21.59
CA TRP A 438 -39.98 -32.09 -20.74
C TRP A 438 -39.51 -33.24 -21.62
N ALA A 439 -38.19 -33.39 -21.74
CA ALA A 439 -37.59 -34.42 -22.57
C ALA A 439 -36.52 -35.20 -21.80
N ALA A 440 -36.50 -36.52 -21.97
CA ALA A 440 -35.49 -37.39 -21.40
C ALA A 440 -35.13 -38.50 -22.40
N ALA A 441 -33.86 -38.91 -22.42
CA ALA A 441 -33.39 -39.99 -23.30
C ALA A 441 -33.98 -41.37 -22.95
N LYS A 442 -34.30 -41.59 -21.67
CA LYS A 442 -34.71 -42.90 -21.15
C LYS A 442 -36.13 -42.89 -20.60
N LYS A 443 -36.42 -42.00 -19.65
CA LYS A 443 -37.65 -42.04 -18.87
C LYS A 443 -38.05 -40.66 -18.34
N ILE A 444 -39.34 -40.36 -18.41
CA ILE A 444 -39.99 -39.28 -17.65
C ILE A 444 -40.99 -39.93 -16.69
N SER A 445 -40.99 -39.51 -15.42
CA SER A 445 -41.87 -40.06 -14.38
C SER A 445 -42.44 -38.96 -13.51
N LEU A 446 -43.77 -38.94 -13.36
CA LEU A 446 -44.50 -38.05 -12.46
C LEU A 446 -45.16 -38.91 -11.38
N SER A 447 -44.72 -38.77 -10.14
CA SER A 447 -45.10 -39.66 -9.04
C SER A 447 -45.62 -38.88 -7.84
N THR A 448 -46.56 -39.47 -7.11
CA THR A 448 -47.03 -38.97 -5.82
C THR A 448 -46.73 -39.99 -4.72
N ALA A 449 -46.56 -39.54 -3.47
CA ALA A 449 -46.39 -40.43 -2.32
C ALA A 449 -47.57 -41.39 -2.12
N GLY A 450 -48.78 -41.00 -2.56
CA GLY A 450 -49.98 -41.84 -2.54
C GLY A 450 -50.01 -42.95 -3.62
N GLY A 451 -48.95 -43.12 -4.40
CA GLY A 451 -48.80 -44.22 -5.35
C GLY A 451 -49.37 -43.97 -6.75
N ALA A 452 -49.98 -42.82 -7.03
CA ALA A 452 -50.36 -42.46 -8.40
C ALA A 452 -49.11 -42.06 -9.21
N ASN A 453 -49.02 -42.56 -10.45
CA ASN A 453 -47.88 -42.34 -11.34
C ASN A 453 -48.28 -42.27 -12.82
N ILE A 454 -47.57 -41.41 -13.56
CA ILE A 454 -47.52 -41.43 -15.02
C ILE A 454 -46.05 -41.61 -15.43
N THR A 455 -45.78 -42.61 -16.26
CA THR A 455 -44.43 -42.91 -16.78
C THR A 455 -44.44 -42.88 -18.31
N ILE A 456 -43.44 -42.23 -18.91
CA ILE A 456 -43.16 -42.25 -20.35
C ILE A 456 -41.79 -42.90 -20.55
N GLU A 457 -41.76 -44.08 -21.18
CA GLU A 457 -40.55 -44.91 -21.29
C GLU A 457 -40.65 -45.89 -22.48
N GLY A 458 -39.57 -46.02 -23.26
CA GLY A 458 -39.50 -47.00 -24.37
C GLY A 458 -40.58 -46.84 -25.45
N GLY A 459 -41.06 -45.61 -25.68
CA GLY A 459 -42.17 -45.31 -26.60
C GLY A 459 -43.56 -45.56 -26.03
N ASN A 460 -43.67 -46.00 -24.77
CA ASN A 460 -44.95 -46.28 -24.10
C ASN A 460 -45.32 -45.17 -23.11
N ILE A 461 -46.62 -45.07 -22.81
CA ILE A 461 -47.16 -44.27 -21.70
C ILE A 461 -47.90 -45.20 -20.74
N THR A 462 -47.46 -45.25 -19.49
CA THR A 462 -48.09 -46.04 -18.42
C THR A 462 -48.75 -45.09 -17.42
N VAL A 463 -50.06 -45.25 -17.22
CA VAL A 463 -50.84 -44.50 -16.23
C VAL A 463 -51.35 -45.49 -15.18
N GLN A 464 -50.93 -45.32 -13.93
CA GLN A 464 -51.27 -46.24 -12.83
C GLN A 464 -51.59 -45.49 -11.54
N CYS A 465 -52.58 -45.98 -10.80
CA CYS A 465 -52.88 -45.48 -9.46
C CYS A 465 -53.61 -46.55 -8.63
N PRO A 466 -53.44 -46.58 -7.29
CA PRO A 466 -54.22 -47.46 -6.41
C PRO A 466 -55.72 -47.12 -6.40
N GLY A 467 -56.05 -45.86 -6.69
CA GLY A 467 -57.43 -45.38 -6.75
C GLY A 467 -58.04 -45.47 -8.15
N LYS A 468 -59.03 -44.62 -8.41
CA LYS A 468 -59.75 -44.56 -9.68
C LYS A 468 -59.07 -43.61 -10.67
N ILE A 469 -58.75 -44.10 -11.87
CA ILE A 469 -58.44 -43.24 -13.01
C ILE A 469 -59.75 -42.61 -13.50
N LYS A 470 -59.90 -41.29 -13.35
CA LYS A 470 -61.08 -40.53 -13.81
C LYS A 470 -60.70 -39.71 -15.04
N VAL A 471 -61.40 -39.92 -16.17
CA VAL A 471 -61.16 -39.22 -17.43
C VAL A 471 -62.42 -38.48 -17.87
N HIS A 472 -62.38 -37.15 -17.86
CA HIS A 472 -63.44 -36.29 -18.39
C HIS A 472 -63.13 -35.95 -19.86
N ALA A 473 -63.95 -36.43 -20.81
CA ALA A 473 -63.72 -36.20 -22.24
C ALA A 473 -65.04 -36.10 -23.02
N GLY A 474 -65.14 -35.13 -23.94
CA GLY A 474 -66.28 -35.00 -24.87
C GLY A 474 -66.25 -36.00 -26.04
N LYS A 475 -65.07 -36.55 -26.38
CA LYS A 475 -64.87 -37.60 -27.39
C LYS A 475 -63.61 -38.41 -27.05
N LYS A 476 -63.62 -39.71 -27.33
CA LYS A 476 -62.45 -40.60 -27.22
C LYS A 476 -62.24 -41.30 -28.55
N SER A 477 -61.03 -41.23 -29.10
CA SER A 477 -60.69 -41.89 -30.37
C SER A 477 -59.28 -42.46 -30.24
N PHE A 478 -59.14 -43.76 -30.53
CA PHE A 478 -57.87 -44.47 -30.48
C PHE A 478 -57.41 -44.68 -31.92
N LEU A 479 -56.43 -43.88 -32.35
CA LEU A 479 -55.85 -43.91 -33.69
C LEU A 479 -54.62 -44.83 -33.74
N PRO A 480 -54.17 -45.23 -34.95
CA PRO A 480 -52.89 -45.94 -35.11
C PRO A 480 -51.70 -45.17 -34.49
N PRO A 481 -50.62 -45.87 -34.12
CA PRO A 481 -49.47 -45.25 -33.46
C PRO A 481 -48.77 -44.22 -34.36
N GLN A 482 -48.20 -43.19 -33.75
CA GLN A 482 -47.36 -42.18 -34.40
C GLN A 482 -46.05 -42.01 -33.63
N GLN A 483 -45.02 -41.53 -34.32
CA GLN A 483 -43.71 -41.25 -33.74
C GLN A 483 -43.36 -39.79 -33.98
N LEU A 484 -42.85 -39.12 -32.94
CA LEU A 484 -42.26 -37.79 -33.00
C LEU A 484 -40.80 -37.90 -32.54
N SER A 485 -39.87 -37.36 -33.32
CA SER A 485 -38.46 -37.29 -32.94
C SER A 485 -38.17 -36.01 -32.15
N TYR A 486 -37.50 -36.13 -31.00
CA TYR A 486 -37.00 -35.00 -30.23
C TYR A 486 -35.47 -35.01 -30.19
N LYS A 487 -34.82 -33.89 -30.53
CA LYS A 487 -33.36 -33.77 -30.48
C LYS A 487 -32.93 -33.27 -29.10
N LEU A 488 -32.28 -34.14 -28.32
CA LEU A 488 -31.73 -33.78 -27.02
C LEU A 488 -30.49 -32.87 -27.16
N PRO A 489 -30.23 -31.99 -26.17
CA PRO A 489 -29.01 -31.18 -26.16
C PRO A 489 -27.77 -32.07 -26.04
N ILE A 490 -26.71 -31.69 -26.75
CA ILE A 490 -25.41 -32.36 -26.65
C ILE A 490 -24.62 -31.67 -25.54
N LEU A 491 -24.53 -32.33 -24.39
CA LEU A 491 -23.72 -31.84 -23.26
C LEU A 491 -22.24 -32.22 -23.49
N PRO A 492 -21.28 -31.42 -22.97
CA PRO A 492 -19.87 -31.74 -23.05
C PRO A 492 -19.60 -33.10 -22.40
N GLN A 493 -19.13 -34.07 -23.19
CA GLN A 493 -18.61 -35.32 -22.64
C GLN A 493 -17.25 -35.04 -22.00
N SER A 494 -16.89 -35.79 -20.96
CA SER A 494 -15.57 -35.73 -20.36
C SER A 494 -14.50 -35.77 -21.46
N VAL A 495 -13.51 -34.91 -21.34
CA VAL A 495 -12.41 -34.77 -22.31
C VAL A 495 -11.89 -36.16 -22.65
N CYS A 496 -12.06 -36.56 -23.92
CA CYS A 496 -11.52 -37.82 -24.42
C CYS A 496 -9.99 -37.75 -24.28
N VAL A 497 -9.43 -38.37 -23.24
CA VAL A 497 -8.00 -38.33 -22.92
C VAL A 497 -7.18 -38.89 -24.08
N GLU A 498 -7.67 -39.93 -24.76
CA GLU A 498 -7.07 -40.43 -25.99
C GLU A 498 -7.09 -39.40 -27.12
N CYS A 499 -8.16 -38.62 -27.26
CA CYS A 499 -8.28 -37.57 -28.26
C CYS A 499 -7.35 -36.42 -27.93
N LEU A 500 -7.22 -36.05 -26.65
CA LEU A 500 -6.31 -35.03 -26.19
C LEU A 500 -4.84 -35.48 -26.35
N ALA A 501 -4.53 -36.76 -26.07
CA ALA A 501 -3.22 -37.35 -26.30
C ALA A 501 -2.88 -37.43 -27.80
N LYS A 502 -3.82 -37.89 -28.65
CA LYS A 502 -3.67 -37.89 -30.12
C LYS A 502 -3.48 -36.48 -30.68
N ARG A 503 -4.12 -35.47 -30.09
CA ARG A 503 -3.99 -34.07 -30.53
C ARG A 503 -2.76 -33.36 -29.96
N ALA A 504 -2.32 -33.68 -28.75
CA ALA A 504 -1.03 -33.25 -28.19
C ALA A 504 0.14 -33.78 -29.04
N LEU A 505 0.03 -35.02 -29.51
CA LEU A 505 0.96 -35.60 -30.51
C LEU A 505 0.92 -34.86 -31.86
N GLN A 506 -0.20 -34.21 -32.21
CA GLN A 506 -0.39 -33.45 -33.45
C GLN A 506 -0.13 -31.92 -33.32
N ARG A 507 0.27 -31.42 -32.14
CA ARG A 507 0.64 -30.00 -31.89
C ARG A 507 -0.39 -28.94 -32.35
N SER A 508 -1.69 -29.21 -32.29
CA SER A 508 -2.73 -28.21 -32.63
C SER A 508 -3.43 -27.64 -31.38
N ALA A 509 -3.55 -26.32 -31.28
CA ALA A 509 -4.03 -25.60 -30.09
C ALA A 509 -5.56 -25.40 -29.97
N PHE A 510 -6.38 -25.97 -30.87
CA PHE A 510 -7.84 -25.77 -30.84
C PHE A 510 -8.62 -27.09 -30.89
N ILE A 511 -9.67 -27.18 -30.07
CA ILE A 511 -10.72 -28.19 -30.18
C ILE A 511 -11.67 -27.73 -31.29
N ASN A 512 -11.69 -28.44 -32.42
CA ASN A 512 -12.75 -28.29 -33.40
C ASN A 512 -14.00 -28.99 -32.82
N LYS A 513 -15.00 -28.23 -32.39
CA LYS A 513 -16.34 -28.76 -32.10
C LYS A 513 -16.96 -29.11 -33.45
N GLY A 514 -16.80 -30.36 -33.87
CA GLY A 514 -17.39 -30.89 -35.11
C GLY A 514 -18.90 -30.69 -35.14
N ALA A 515 -19.40 -30.41 -36.34
CA ALA A 515 -20.81 -30.25 -36.69
C ALA A 515 -21.64 -31.53 -36.49
#